data_AF-A0A9N9EY95-F1
#
_entry.id   AF-A0A9N9EY95-F1
#
_cell.length_a   1.000
_cell.length_b   1.000
_cell.length_c   1.000
_cell.angle_alpha   90.00
_cell.angle_beta   90.00
_cell.angle_gamma   90.00
#
_symmetry.space_group_name_H-M   'P 1'
#
loop_
_entity.id
_entity.type
_entity.pdbx_description
1 polymer ?
#
loop_
_entity_poly.entity_id
_entity_poly.type
_entity_poly.pdbx_seq_one_letter_code
_entity_poly.pdbx_strand_id
1 'polypeptide(L)'
;LNSVSSKYIHKPDVYNAVSRQHQRKLQDLNEIEILFKTLQNDENIVGNVVTKATHNDERDQDGAFIQTIFWAYHSAISEFSIAKDVLLIDVTYKTNRFLMPLTAICSIDHFKSTYPLVFALVYSETYDFYYWIDQEIAGLWKRFPNAKTYMLETWMQHKENWLAPYTN
;
A
#
# COMPACT_ATOMS: atom_id res chain seq x y z
N LEU A 1 4.79 -42.74 37.16
CA LEU A 1 5.01 -41.28 37.04
C LEU A 1 5.17 -40.96 35.55
N ASN A 2 4.09 -40.59 34.88
CA ASN A 2 4.13 -40.22 33.47
C ASN A 2 4.79 -38.84 33.35
N SER A 3 5.97 -38.75 32.73
CA SER A 3 6.59 -37.46 32.44
C SER A 3 5.76 -36.76 31.38
N VAL A 4 5.02 -35.74 31.78
CA VAL A 4 4.47 -34.75 30.85
C VAL A 4 5.66 -34.02 30.24
N SER A 5 6.07 -34.45 29.04
CA SER A 5 7.06 -33.73 28.25
C SER A 5 6.44 -32.37 27.89
N SER A 6 6.81 -31.35 28.66
CA SER A 6 6.57 -29.96 28.28
C SER A 6 7.24 -29.76 26.92
N LYS A 7 6.41 -29.62 25.88
CA LYS A 7 6.88 -29.45 24.51
C LYS A 7 7.46 -28.04 24.40
N TYR A 8 8.74 -27.89 24.72
CA TYR A 8 9.46 -26.63 24.55
C TYR A 8 9.41 -26.24 23.07
N ILE A 9 8.78 -25.11 22.77
CA ILE A 9 8.71 -24.56 21.42
C ILE A 9 10.03 -23.83 21.18
N HIS A 10 10.86 -24.34 20.27
CA HIS A 10 12.09 -23.67 19.91
C HIS A 10 11.81 -22.56 18.89
N LYS A 11 12.63 -21.49 18.88
CA LYS A 11 12.50 -20.39 17.89
C LYS A 11 12.38 -20.89 16.44
N PRO A 12 13.14 -21.92 15.99
CA PRO A 12 12.97 -22.50 14.66
C PRO A 12 11.59 -23.15 14.44
N ASP A 13 10.95 -23.70 15.48
CA ASP A 13 9.63 -24.31 15.35
C ASP A 13 8.55 -23.28 15.05
N VAL A 14 8.65 -22.09 15.67
CA VAL A 14 7.78 -20.94 15.38
C VAL A 14 8.02 -20.47 13.95
N TYR A 15 9.28 -20.29 13.56
CA TYR A 15 9.64 -19.88 12.20
C TYR A 15 9.14 -20.87 11.14
N ASN A 16 9.34 -22.16 11.37
CA ASN A 16 8.87 -23.23 10.49
C ASN A 16 7.35 -23.33 10.48
N ALA A 17 6.67 -23.09 11.60
CA ALA A 17 5.21 -23.04 11.65
C ALA A 17 4.64 -21.86 10.85
N VAL A 18 5.23 -20.66 11.01
CA VAL A 18 4.87 -19.46 10.23
C VAL A 18 5.15 -19.68 8.75
N SER A 19 6.32 -20.24 8.38
CA SER A 19 6.66 -20.58 7.00
C SER A 19 5.72 -21.62 6.40
N ARG A 20 5.33 -22.66 7.16
CA ARG A 20 4.34 -23.65 6.71
C ARG A 20 2.95 -23.04 6.55
N GLN A 21 2.54 -22.16 7.45
CA GLN A 21 1.28 -21.43 7.34
C GLN A 21 1.29 -20.50 6.11
N HIS A 22 2.43 -19.85 5.86
CA HIS A 22 2.65 -19.02 4.68
C HIS A 22 2.57 -19.85 3.38
N GLN A 23 3.26 -20.99 3.31
CA GLN A 23 3.19 -21.92 2.19
C GLN A 23 1.79 -22.53 1.99
N ARG A 24 1.04 -22.79 3.06
CA ARG A 24 -0.36 -23.24 2.98
C ARG A 24 -1.29 -22.17 2.41
N LYS A 25 -1.03 -20.88 2.67
CA LYS A 25 -1.78 -19.76 2.08
C LYS A 25 -1.43 -19.52 0.60
N LEU A 26 -0.23 -19.94 0.18
CA LEU A 26 0.30 -19.75 -1.18
C LEU A 26 -0.16 -20.81 -2.20
N GLN A 27 -0.98 -21.80 -1.82
CA GLN A 27 -1.23 -22.98 -2.68
C GLN A 27 -1.87 -22.67 -4.04
N ASP A 28 -2.52 -21.49 -4.20
CA ASP A 28 -3.08 -21.02 -5.48
C ASP A 28 -2.86 -19.51 -5.75
N LEU A 29 -2.11 -18.79 -4.90
CA LEU A 29 -1.94 -17.33 -4.99
C LEU A 29 -0.51 -16.93 -4.69
N ASN A 30 0.00 -15.94 -5.42
CA ASN A 30 1.30 -15.34 -5.13
C ASN A 30 1.24 -14.35 -3.94
N GLU A 31 2.40 -13.94 -3.42
CA GLU A 31 2.47 -13.11 -2.21
C GLU A 31 1.74 -11.75 -2.36
N ILE A 32 1.79 -11.15 -3.54
CA ILE A 32 1.14 -9.86 -3.80
C ILE A 32 -0.39 -9.98 -3.93
N GLU A 33 -0.89 -11.11 -4.41
CA GLU A 33 -2.32 -11.42 -4.39
C GLU A 33 -2.84 -11.66 -2.98
N ILE A 34 -2.04 -12.30 -2.13
CA ILE A 34 -2.38 -12.45 -0.70
C ILE A 34 -2.44 -11.06 -0.05
N LEU A 35 -1.47 -10.18 -0.33
CA LEU A 35 -1.52 -8.80 0.15
C LEU A 35 -2.81 -8.11 -0.31
N PHE A 36 -3.10 -8.12 -1.62
CA PHE A 36 -4.29 -7.51 -2.19
C PHE A 36 -5.58 -8.03 -1.51
N LYS A 37 -5.74 -9.35 -1.37
CA LYS A 37 -6.90 -9.93 -0.68
C LYS A 37 -6.94 -9.56 0.81
N THR A 38 -5.80 -9.44 1.48
CA THR A 38 -5.76 -9.02 2.88
C THR A 38 -6.26 -7.58 3.01
N LEU A 39 -5.78 -6.68 2.14
CA LEU A 39 -6.19 -5.29 2.13
C LEU A 39 -7.69 -5.12 1.80
N GLN A 40 -8.21 -5.92 0.86
CA GLN A 40 -9.64 -5.90 0.52
C GLN A 40 -10.55 -6.32 1.67
N ASN A 41 -10.07 -7.18 2.57
CA ASN A 41 -10.84 -7.69 3.70
C ASN A 41 -10.59 -6.90 5.00
N ASP A 42 -9.75 -5.86 4.98
CA ASP A 42 -9.48 -5.03 6.14
C ASP A 42 -10.56 -3.94 6.27
N GLU A 43 -11.28 -3.96 7.39
CA GLU A 43 -12.36 -3.01 7.71
C GLU A 43 -11.86 -1.56 7.92
N ASN A 44 -10.58 -1.38 8.24
CA ASN A 44 -9.98 -0.07 8.48
C ASN A 44 -9.47 0.59 7.20
N ILE A 45 -9.33 -0.21 6.14
CA ILE A 45 -9.01 0.27 4.81
C ILE A 45 -10.30 0.74 4.17
N VAL A 46 -10.23 1.83 3.40
CA VAL A 46 -11.38 2.23 2.61
C VAL A 46 -11.64 1.10 1.59
N GLY A 47 -12.61 0.23 1.86
CA GLY A 47 -12.83 -1.04 1.13
C GLY A 47 -13.06 -0.91 -0.38
N ASN A 48 -13.26 0.32 -0.89
CA ASN A 48 -13.37 0.65 -2.31
C ASN A 48 -12.14 1.35 -2.91
N VAL A 49 -11.01 1.40 -2.19
CA VAL A 49 -9.78 2.10 -2.58
C VAL A 49 -8.62 1.14 -2.83
N VAL A 50 -8.82 -0.16 -2.58
CA VAL A 50 -7.87 -1.17 -3.02
C VAL A 50 -8.02 -1.38 -4.52
N THR A 51 -7.30 -0.57 -5.30
CA THR A 51 -7.25 -0.70 -6.76
C THR A 51 -5.98 -1.43 -7.16
N LYS A 52 -6.11 -2.25 -8.21
CA LYS A 52 -4.98 -2.87 -8.87
C LYS A 52 -5.03 -2.60 -10.36
N ALA A 53 -3.88 -2.30 -10.94
CA ALA A 53 -3.67 -2.50 -12.37
C ALA A 53 -3.06 -3.88 -12.57
N THR A 54 -3.56 -4.61 -13.57
CA THR A 54 -2.98 -5.89 -13.99
C THR A 54 -2.58 -5.82 -15.44
N HIS A 55 -1.46 -6.45 -15.79
CA HIS A 55 -1.07 -6.61 -17.18
C HIS A 55 -1.23 -8.07 -17.59
N ASN A 56 -1.90 -8.28 -18.73
CA ASN A 56 -1.94 -9.57 -19.38
C ASN A 56 -0.66 -9.68 -20.21
N ASP A 57 0.35 -10.42 -19.75
CA ASP A 57 1.42 -10.85 -20.65
C ASP A 57 0.93 -12.12 -21.35
N GLU A 58 0.69 -12.05 -22.65
CA GLU A 58 0.24 -13.19 -23.47
C GLU A 58 1.24 -14.37 -23.46
N ARG A 59 2.45 -14.15 -22.94
CA ARG A 59 3.50 -15.18 -22.76
C ARG A 59 3.44 -15.87 -21.41
N ASP A 60 2.67 -15.36 -20.44
CA ASP A 60 2.49 -15.98 -19.12
C ASP A 60 1.22 -16.84 -19.14
N GLN A 61 1.39 -18.16 -18.96
CA GLN A 61 0.27 -19.11 -18.98
C GLN A 61 -0.62 -18.99 -17.73
N ASP A 62 -0.19 -18.23 -16.72
CA ASP A 62 -0.79 -18.13 -15.38
C ASP A 62 -1.69 -16.91 -15.16
N GLY A 63 -1.92 -16.08 -16.19
CA GLY A 63 -2.90 -14.99 -16.16
C GLY A 63 -2.36 -13.63 -15.68
N ALA A 64 -3.29 -12.71 -15.40
CA ALA A 64 -2.99 -11.29 -15.22
C ALA A 64 -2.22 -11.00 -13.91
N PHE A 65 -0.99 -10.53 -14.01
CA PHE A 65 -0.17 -10.21 -12.82
C PHE A 65 -0.49 -8.81 -12.27
N ILE A 66 -0.47 -8.66 -10.93
CA ILE A 66 -0.70 -7.39 -10.25
C ILE A 66 0.53 -6.48 -10.43
N GLN A 67 0.36 -5.37 -11.15
CA GLN A 67 1.40 -4.35 -11.36
C GLN A 67 1.37 -3.25 -10.31
N THR A 68 0.19 -2.94 -9.79
CA THR A 68 0.04 -1.88 -8.80
C THR A 68 -0.96 -2.28 -7.73
N ILE A 69 -0.76 -1.77 -6.53
CA ILE A 69 -1.78 -1.79 -5.47
C ILE A 69 -1.79 -0.41 -4.83
N PHE A 70 -2.95 0.23 -4.77
CA PHE A 70 -3.17 1.46 -4.01
C PHE A 70 -4.09 1.16 -2.82
N TRP A 71 -3.87 1.80 -1.67
CA TRP A 71 -4.81 1.70 -0.55
C TRP A 71 -4.69 2.91 0.37
N ALA A 72 -5.73 3.13 1.18
CA ALA A 72 -5.79 4.24 2.12
C ALA A 72 -6.58 3.85 3.37
N TYR A 73 -6.22 4.43 4.51
CA TYR A 73 -6.89 4.16 5.78
C TYR A 73 -8.04 5.14 6.00
N HIS A 74 -9.24 4.61 6.31
CA HIS A 74 -10.43 5.43 6.49
C HIS A 74 -10.29 6.40 7.67
N SER A 75 -9.76 5.91 8.79
CA SER A 75 -9.49 6.70 10.00
C SER A 75 -8.50 7.84 9.72
N ALA A 76 -7.43 7.55 8.98
CA ALA A 76 -6.41 8.53 8.62
C ALA A 76 -6.97 9.65 7.72
N ILE A 77 -7.80 9.31 6.74
CA ILE A 77 -8.48 10.31 5.88
C ILE A 77 -9.44 11.17 6.70
N SER A 78 -10.13 10.55 7.66
CA SER A 78 -11.07 11.25 8.53
C SER A 78 -10.33 12.26 9.42
N GLU A 79 -9.20 11.84 10.00
CA GLU A 79 -8.34 12.70 10.81
C GLU A 79 -7.77 13.86 9.97
N PHE A 80 -7.27 13.55 8.77
CA PHE A 80 -6.77 14.58 7.86
C PHE A 80 -7.87 15.53 7.39
N SER A 81 -9.12 15.10 7.31
CA SER A 81 -10.23 16.01 7.00
C SER A 81 -10.47 17.05 8.09
N ILE A 82 -9.93 16.86 9.30
CA ILE A 82 -10.07 17.74 10.46
C ILE A 82 -8.76 18.50 10.72
N ALA A 83 -7.66 17.79 10.88
CA ALA A 83 -6.36 18.30 11.31
C ALA A 83 -5.34 18.30 10.16
N LYS A 84 -5.49 19.28 9.25
CA LYS A 84 -4.62 19.46 8.08
C LYS A 84 -3.43 20.33 8.46
N ASP A 85 -2.21 19.82 8.34
CA ASP A 85 -1.01 20.63 8.52
C ASP A 85 0.01 20.41 7.41
N VAL A 86 0.64 19.23 7.32
CA VAL A 86 1.70 18.92 6.34
C VAL A 86 1.56 17.52 5.77
N LEU A 87 1.85 17.35 4.48
CA LEU A 87 2.00 16.05 3.82
C LEU A 87 3.46 15.72 3.62
N LEU A 88 3.83 14.49 3.98
CA LEU A 88 5.13 13.90 3.70
C LEU A 88 4.94 12.76 2.71
N ILE A 89 5.70 12.79 1.61
CA ILE A 89 5.72 11.73 0.62
C ILE A 89 7.11 11.11 0.68
N ASP A 90 7.16 9.81 0.91
CA ASP A 90 8.38 9.02 0.86
C ASP A 90 8.22 7.89 -0.15
N VAL A 91 9.26 7.66 -0.95
CA VAL A 91 9.30 6.56 -1.92
C VAL A 91 10.47 5.67 -1.56
N THR A 92 10.18 4.44 -1.20
CA THR A 92 11.20 3.45 -0.89
C THR A 92 11.49 2.57 -2.11
N TYR A 93 12.75 2.55 -2.54
CA TYR A 93 13.18 1.82 -3.73
C TYR A 93 13.29 0.32 -3.46
N LYS A 94 12.41 -0.51 -4.05
CA LYS A 94 12.52 -1.97 -4.26
C LYS A 94 13.11 -2.82 -3.13
N THR A 95 13.11 -2.34 -1.89
CA THR A 95 13.70 -2.99 -0.72
C THR A 95 12.69 -3.83 0.04
N ASN A 96 11.41 -3.71 -0.31
CA ASN A 96 10.37 -4.57 0.23
C ASN A 96 10.37 -5.94 -0.44
N ARG A 97 9.67 -6.87 0.19
CA ARG A 97 9.55 -8.28 -0.20
C ARG A 97 9.03 -8.49 -1.64
N PHE A 98 8.31 -7.50 -2.18
CA PHE A 98 7.74 -7.56 -3.52
C PHE A 98 8.70 -7.02 -4.60
N LEU A 99 9.86 -6.46 -4.21
CA LEU A 99 10.82 -5.81 -5.11
C LEU A 99 10.19 -4.67 -5.94
N MET A 100 9.16 -4.05 -5.39
CA MET A 100 8.37 -2.98 -6.00
C MET A 100 8.65 -1.66 -5.29
N PRO A 101 8.71 -0.52 -5.99
CA PRO A 101 8.68 0.77 -5.31
C PRO A 101 7.42 0.93 -4.47
N LEU A 102 7.58 1.35 -3.21
CA LEU A 102 6.48 1.68 -2.31
C LEU A 102 6.48 3.18 -2.06
N THR A 103 5.43 3.85 -2.53
CA THR A 103 5.12 5.24 -2.19
C THR A 103 4.27 5.23 -0.93
N ALA A 104 4.72 5.94 0.09
CA ALA A 104 3.99 6.21 1.32
C ALA A 104 3.69 7.70 1.40
N ILE A 105 2.42 8.05 1.62
CA ILE A 105 1.99 9.41 1.91
C ILE A 105 1.51 9.43 3.34
N CYS A 106 2.16 10.27 4.16
CA CYS A 106 1.86 10.48 5.55
C CYS A 106 1.37 11.91 5.75
N SER A 107 0.46 12.10 6.69
CA SER A 107 0.10 13.43 7.19
C SER A 107 0.76 13.66 8.53
N ILE A 108 1.09 14.92 8.79
CA ILE A 108 1.51 15.44 10.08
C ILE A 108 0.41 16.41 10.52
N ASP A 109 -0.09 16.26 11.75
CA ASP A 109 -1.04 17.20 12.33
C ASP A 109 -0.35 18.33 13.13
N HIS A 110 -1.15 19.27 13.63
CA HIS A 110 -0.72 20.39 14.46
C HIS A 110 -0.10 19.98 15.81
N PHE A 111 -0.32 18.73 16.26
CA PHE A 111 0.35 18.14 17.42
C PHE A 111 1.67 17.44 17.05
N LYS A 112 2.10 17.55 15.79
CA LYS A 112 3.29 16.87 15.23
C LYS A 112 3.16 15.35 15.23
N SER A 113 1.93 14.83 15.26
CA SER A 113 1.67 13.41 15.12
C SER A 113 1.69 13.04 13.65
N THR A 114 2.53 12.06 13.29
CA THR A 114 2.60 11.53 11.93
C THR A 114 1.74 10.29 11.81
N TYR A 115 0.88 10.23 10.80
CA TYR A 115 0.07 9.05 10.50
C TYR A 115 0.05 8.75 8.99
N PRO A 116 0.05 7.46 8.61
CA PRO A 116 0.02 7.07 7.21
C PRO A 116 -1.38 7.29 6.63
N LEU A 117 -1.46 8.02 5.53
CA LEU A 117 -2.70 8.28 4.81
C LEU A 117 -2.95 7.25 3.73
N VAL A 118 -1.98 7.14 2.81
CA VAL A 118 -2.10 6.43 1.54
C VAL A 118 -0.81 5.70 1.27
N PHE A 119 -0.93 4.54 0.66
CA PHE A 119 0.20 3.80 0.12
C PHE A 119 -0.08 3.37 -1.31
N ALA A 120 0.99 3.25 -2.08
CA ALA A 120 0.97 2.67 -3.40
C ALA A 120 2.20 1.80 -3.65
N LEU A 121 1.97 0.54 -3.99
CA LEU A 121 2.97 -0.32 -4.61
C LEU A 121 2.85 -0.20 -6.12
N VAL A 122 3.96 0.01 -6.81
CA VAL A 122 4.01 0.04 -8.28
C VAL A 122 5.08 -0.89 -8.81
N TYR A 123 4.97 -1.34 -10.06
CA TYR A 123 5.90 -2.30 -10.62
C TYR A 123 7.28 -1.68 -10.91
N SER A 124 7.30 -0.43 -11.38
CA SER A 124 8.52 0.31 -11.68
C SER A 124 8.37 1.82 -11.43
N GLU A 125 9.50 2.50 -11.28
CA GLU A 125 9.56 3.95 -11.08
C GLU A 125 9.50 4.70 -12.41
N THR A 126 8.41 4.53 -13.15
CA THR A 126 8.18 5.25 -14.41
C THR A 126 7.12 6.33 -14.21
N TYR A 127 7.16 7.34 -15.08
CA TYR A 127 6.12 8.37 -15.13
C TYR A 127 4.71 7.78 -15.12
N ASP A 128 4.44 6.76 -15.93
CA ASP A 128 3.10 6.17 -16.07
C ASP A 128 2.57 5.61 -14.73
N PHE A 129 3.44 4.96 -13.94
CA PHE A 129 3.05 4.43 -12.64
C PHE A 129 2.82 5.53 -11.60
N TYR A 130 3.64 6.59 -11.60
CA TYR A 130 3.41 7.73 -10.70
C TYR A 130 2.22 8.59 -11.12
N TYR A 131 1.96 8.70 -12.43
CA TYR A 131 0.74 9.30 -12.95
C TYR A 131 -0.48 8.49 -12.54
N TRP A 132 -0.40 7.15 -12.56
CA TRP A 132 -1.46 6.29 -12.04
C TRP A 132 -1.72 6.55 -10.55
N ILE A 133 -0.68 6.64 -9.72
CA ILE A 133 -0.82 6.99 -8.29
C ILE A 133 -1.56 8.32 -8.14
N ASP A 134 -1.19 9.34 -8.92
CA ASP A 134 -1.85 10.64 -8.90
C ASP A 134 -3.35 10.54 -9.26
N GLN A 135 -3.72 9.72 -10.24
CA GLN A 135 -5.13 9.49 -10.58
C GLN A 135 -5.91 8.81 -9.45
N GLU A 136 -5.31 7.82 -8.78
CA GLU A 136 -5.91 7.15 -7.62
C GLU A 136 -6.11 8.11 -6.46
N ILE A 137 -5.12 8.96 -6.18
CA ILE A 137 -5.19 10.05 -5.19
C ILE A 137 -6.33 11.02 -5.55
N ALA A 138 -6.40 11.48 -6.79
CA ALA A 138 -7.48 12.36 -7.25
C ALA A 138 -8.87 11.68 -7.13
N GLY A 139 -8.96 10.39 -7.43
CA GLY A 139 -10.16 9.57 -7.26
C GLY A 139 -10.58 9.45 -5.79
N LEU A 140 -9.62 9.27 -4.89
CA LEU A 140 -9.84 9.22 -3.44
C LEU A 140 -10.45 10.54 -2.95
N TRP A 141 -9.87 11.68 -3.30
CA TRP A 141 -10.33 12.98 -2.80
C TRP A 141 -11.69 13.42 -3.33
N LYS A 142 -12.10 12.95 -4.51
CA LYS A 142 -13.48 13.13 -4.98
C LYS A 142 -14.51 12.55 -4.00
N ARG A 143 -14.14 11.52 -3.23
CA ARG A 143 -14.99 10.85 -2.25
C ARG A 143 -14.97 11.55 -0.88
N PHE A 144 -13.97 12.41 -0.62
CA PHE A 144 -13.80 13.13 0.65
C PHE A 144 -13.65 14.65 0.40
N PRO A 145 -14.77 15.37 0.16
CA PRO A 145 -14.74 16.77 -0.26
C PRO A 145 -14.01 17.71 0.72
N ASN A 146 -14.08 17.43 2.02
CA ASN A 146 -13.42 18.25 3.05
C ASN A 146 -11.89 18.13 3.02
N ALA A 147 -11.34 17.01 2.57
CA ALA A 147 -9.90 16.83 2.36
C ALA A 147 -9.44 17.31 0.97
N LYS A 148 -10.36 17.30 0.00
CA LYS A 148 -10.09 17.68 -1.40
C LYS A 148 -9.55 19.09 -1.56
N THR A 149 -10.11 20.08 -0.86
CA THR A 149 -9.71 21.49 -1.02
C THR A 149 -8.24 21.69 -0.70
N TYR A 150 -7.79 21.19 0.46
CA TYR A 150 -6.39 21.31 0.88
C TYR A 150 -5.46 20.53 -0.05
N MET A 151 -5.84 19.31 -0.45
CA MET A 151 -5.04 18.51 -1.38
C MET A 151 -4.90 19.23 -2.72
N LEU A 152 -5.96 19.79 -3.28
CA LEU A 152 -5.84 20.54 -4.54
C LEU A 152 -4.92 21.76 -4.39
N GLU A 153 -4.94 22.45 -3.25
CA GLU A 153 -4.12 23.63 -3.02
C GLU A 153 -2.64 23.31 -2.76
N THR A 154 -2.32 22.16 -2.12
CA THR A 154 -0.93 21.74 -1.83
C THR A 154 -0.37 20.77 -2.85
N TRP A 155 -1.09 19.70 -3.19
CA TRP A 155 -0.65 18.68 -4.16
C TRP A 155 -0.42 19.30 -5.54
N MET A 156 -1.34 20.14 -6.06
CA MET A 156 -1.19 20.67 -7.42
C MET A 156 -0.01 21.63 -7.56
N GLN A 157 0.41 22.30 -6.48
CA GLN A 157 1.59 23.18 -6.51
C GLN A 157 2.90 22.39 -6.59
N HIS A 158 2.93 21.17 -6.05
CA HIS A 158 4.14 20.36 -5.95
C HIS A 158 4.14 19.11 -6.83
N LYS A 159 3.00 18.77 -7.44
CA LYS A 159 2.82 17.59 -8.29
C LYS A 159 3.78 17.58 -9.48
N GLU A 160 3.98 18.71 -10.14
CA GLU A 160 4.92 18.80 -11.27
C GLU A 160 6.35 18.52 -10.79
N ASN A 161 6.74 19.04 -9.62
CA ASN A 161 8.04 18.76 -9.01
C ASN A 161 8.19 17.31 -8.52
N TRP A 162 7.08 16.65 -8.19
CA TRP A 162 7.05 15.24 -7.79
C TRP A 162 7.11 14.28 -8.99
N LEU A 163 6.47 14.64 -10.12
CA LEU A 163 6.49 13.85 -11.35
C LEU A 163 7.72 14.12 -12.23
N ALA A 164 8.28 15.33 -12.18
CA ALA A 164 9.41 15.76 -13.01
C ALA A 164 10.67 14.87 -12.92
N PRO A 165 11.04 14.30 -11.76
CA PRO A 165 12.15 13.36 -11.67
C PRO A 165 11.93 12.06 -12.46
N TYR A 166 10.69 11.76 -12.83
CA TYR A 166 10.29 10.50 -13.49
C TYR A 166 9.84 10.71 -14.95
N THR A 167 9.75 11.96 -15.42
CA THR A 167 9.63 12.30 -16.84
C THR A 167 11.04 12.33 -17.45
N ASN A 168 11.37 11.35 -18.29
CA ASN A 168 12.63 11.35 -19.06
C ASN A 168 12.79 12.63 -19.89
#